data_AF-A0A6J8B2M4-F1
#
_entry.id   AF-A0A6J8B2M4-F1
#
_cell.length_a   1.000
_cell.length_b   1.000
_cell.length_c   1.000
_cell.angle_alpha   90.00
_cell.angle_beta   90.00
_cell.angle_gamma   90.00
#
_symmetry.space_group_name_H-M   'P 1'
#
loop_
_entity.id
_entity.type
_entity.pdbx_description
1 polymer ?
#
loop_
_entity_poly.entity_id
_entity_poly.type
_entity_poly.pdbx_seq_one_letter_code
_entity_poly.pdbx_strand_id
1 'polypeptide(L)'
;MSQTTFLESVVSWDHQKCQQNLEEALPKLIDFLQNAVIIQEKVGILKIICQLFLPCIQIEESENALFKHIVEKACCSFDCILNDIKQINKNQDISVSSGQVLSLLELLSDIVECYEVCVKYVGSTEIPLAWNKAQSLPTGAVHILKGTYGHCKNLSPLKKRPYNTKQGKDNLVFQSMNVV
;
A
#
# COMPACT_ATOMS: atom_id res chain seq x y z
N MET A 1 -21.54 11.29 23.39
CA MET A 1 -20.45 10.50 23.98
C MET A 1 -20.21 9.30 23.07
N SER A 2 -19.55 9.47 21.93
CA SER A 2 -19.96 8.65 20.77
C SER A 2 -18.86 7.87 20.07
N GLN A 3 -17.70 8.47 19.77
CA GLN A 3 -16.70 7.83 18.90
C GLN A 3 -15.44 7.40 19.65
N THR A 4 -14.78 8.33 20.35
CA THR A 4 -13.50 8.07 21.05
C THR A 4 -13.63 6.98 22.11
N THR A 5 -14.69 7.03 22.92
CA THR A 5 -14.99 6.02 23.95
C THR A 5 -15.26 4.65 23.35
N PHE A 6 -15.85 4.61 22.15
CA PHE A 6 -16.05 3.35 21.43
C PHE A 6 -14.71 2.80 20.94
N LEU A 7 -13.90 3.60 20.24
CA LEU A 7 -12.60 3.17 19.73
C LEU A 7 -11.66 2.70 20.84
N GLU A 8 -11.58 3.41 21.96
CA GLU A 8 -10.84 2.99 23.15
C GLU A 8 -11.31 1.64 23.68
N SER A 9 -12.63 1.42 23.70
CA SER A 9 -13.17 0.13 24.09
C SER A 9 -12.77 -0.97 23.11
N VAL A 10 -12.88 -0.73 21.80
CA VAL A 10 -12.59 -1.73 20.75
C VAL A 10 -11.12 -2.14 20.76
N VAL A 11 -10.20 -1.21 20.97
CA VAL A 11 -8.76 -1.50 21.05
C VAL A 11 -8.42 -2.47 22.20
N SER A 12 -9.23 -2.48 23.26
CA SER A 12 -9.07 -3.40 24.39
C SER A 12 -9.69 -4.79 24.18
N TRP A 13 -10.38 -5.03 23.06
CA TRP A 13 -11.07 -6.29 22.82
C TRP A 13 -10.08 -7.38 22.41
N ASP A 14 -10.36 -8.60 22.88
CA ASP A 14 -9.70 -9.80 22.38
C ASP A 14 -10.41 -10.32 21.12
N HIS A 15 -9.82 -11.35 20.51
CA HIS A 15 -10.34 -11.93 19.28
C HIS A 15 -11.78 -12.45 19.44
N GLN A 16 -12.10 -13.11 20.56
CA GLN A 16 -13.44 -13.64 20.80
C GLN A 16 -14.48 -12.51 20.88
N LYS A 17 -14.15 -11.42 21.57
CA LYS A 17 -15.04 -10.26 21.69
C LYS A 17 -15.20 -9.53 20.35
N CYS A 18 -14.14 -9.41 19.55
CA CYS A 18 -14.24 -8.89 18.19
C CYS A 18 -15.17 -9.73 17.31
N GLN A 19 -15.07 -11.07 17.37
CA GLN A 19 -15.96 -11.97 16.63
C GLN A 19 -17.42 -11.82 17.07
N GLN A 20 -17.68 -11.79 18.37
CA GLN A 20 -19.05 -11.68 18.92
C GLN A 20 -19.71 -10.35 18.55
N ASN A 21 -18.93 -9.28 18.39
CA ASN A 21 -19.43 -7.94 18.11
C ASN A 21 -19.21 -7.53 16.65
N LEU A 22 -18.84 -8.46 15.77
CA LEU A 22 -18.46 -8.16 14.39
C LEU A 22 -19.55 -7.40 13.63
N GLU A 23 -20.79 -7.90 13.67
CA GLU A 23 -21.92 -7.33 12.93
C GLU A 23 -22.29 -5.91 13.37
N GLU A 24 -22.06 -5.57 14.64
CA GLU A 24 -22.37 -4.24 15.17
C GLU A 24 -21.17 -3.29 15.05
N ALA A 25 -19.97 -3.76 15.36
CA ALA A 25 -18.78 -2.93 15.46
C ALA A 25 -18.18 -2.61 14.09
N LEU A 26 -18.16 -3.56 13.15
CA LEU A 26 -17.53 -3.34 11.84
C LEU A 26 -18.22 -2.22 11.04
N PRO A 27 -19.56 -2.19 10.90
CA PRO A 27 -20.22 -1.08 10.19
C PRO A 27 -19.95 0.28 10.84
N LYS A 28 -19.90 0.35 12.17
CA LYS A 28 -19.57 1.59 12.91
C LYS A 28 -18.13 2.03 12.65
N LEU A 29 -17.17 1.11 12.64
CA LEU A 29 -15.78 1.41 12.32
C LEU A 29 -15.62 1.89 10.88
N ILE A 30 -16.35 1.30 9.93
CA ILE A 30 -16.36 1.75 8.53
C ILE A 30 -16.97 3.16 8.42
N ASP A 31 -18.07 3.43 9.13
CA ASP A 31 -18.66 4.78 9.19
C ASP A 31 -17.67 5.81 9.76
N PHE A 32 -16.99 5.46 10.85
CA PHE A 32 -15.94 6.32 11.44
C PHE A 32 -14.78 6.55 10.48
N LEU A 33 -14.33 5.52 9.77
CA LEU A 33 -13.28 5.66 8.74
C LEU A 33 -13.71 6.59 7.60
N GLN A 34 -14.98 6.52 7.19
CA GLN A 34 -15.52 7.34 6.11
C GLN A 34 -15.69 8.80 6.54
N ASN A 35 -16.10 9.05 7.78
CA ASN A 35 -16.44 10.37 8.29
C ASN A 35 -15.29 11.10 9.00
N ALA A 36 -14.22 10.40 9.37
CA ALA A 36 -13.05 11.02 9.97
C ALA A 36 -12.49 12.12 9.05
N VAL A 37 -12.09 13.24 9.63
CA VAL A 37 -11.48 14.37 8.89
C VAL A 37 -9.97 14.32 9.02
N ILE A 38 -9.48 13.91 10.19
CA ILE A 38 -8.07 13.88 10.56
C ILE A 38 -7.43 12.59 9.99
N ILE A 39 -6.32 12.73 9.27
CA ILE A 39 -5.64 11.61 8.61
C ILE A 39 -5.12 10.59 9.64
N GLN A 40 -4.52 11.06 10.74
CA GLN A 40 -4.03 10.22 11.82
C GLN A 40 -5.13 9.32 12.39
N GLU A 41 -6.33 9.88 12.55
CA GLU A 41 -7.51 9.15 13.03
C GLU A 41 -7.95 8.09 12.01
N LYS A 42 -8.01 8.43 10.72
CA LYS A 42 -8.31 7.47 9.65
C LYS A 42 -7.35 6.29 9.67
N VAL A 43 -6.05 6.57 9.74
CA VAL A 43 -5.01 5.53 9.77
C VAL A 43 -5.14 4.67 11.02
N GLY A 44 -5.41 5.27 12.19
CA GLY A 44 -5.68 4.54 13.42
C GLY A 44 -6.89 3.59 13.30
N ILE A 45 -8.00 4.06 12.74
CA ILE A 45 -9.20 3.23 12.50
C ILE A 45 -8.90 2.12 11.48
N LEU A 46 -8.17 2.41 10.41
CA LEU A 46 -7.71 1.43 9.42
C LEU A 46 -6.92 0.30 10.11
N LYS A 47 -5.99 0.63 11.01
CA LYS A 47 -5.22 -0.36 11.77
C LYS A 47 -6.12 -1.23 12.64
N ILE A 48 -7.06 -0.63 13.38
CA ILE A 48 -8.03 -1.38 14.19
C ILE A 48 -8.79 -2.39 13.34
N ILE A 49 -9.32 -1.96 12.20
CA ILE A 49 -10.11 -2.82 11.32
C ILE A 49 -9.23 -3.96 10.76
N CYS A 50 -8.05 -3.63 10.23
CA CYS A 50 -7.17 -4.63 9.60
C CYS A 50 -6.58 -5.63 10.61
N GLN A 51 -6.29 -5.20 11.84
CA GLN A 51 -5.64 -6.05 12.84
C GLN A 51 -6.64 -6.87 13.67
N LEU A 52 -7.78 -6.27 14.04
CA LEU A 52 -8.73 -6.91 14.96
C LEU A 52 -9.92 -7.54 14.27
N PHE A 53 -10.44 -6.93 13.19
CA PHE A 53 -11.70 -7.37 12.57
C PHE A 53 -11.50 -8.19 11.31
N LEU A 54 -10.46 -7.93 10.52
CA LEU A 54 -10.15 -8.75 9.34
C LEU A 54 -10.06 -10.27 9.67
N PRO A 55 -9.40 -10.71 10.76
CA PRO A 55 -9.36 -12.14 11.11
C PRO A 55 -10.72 -12.73 11.51
N CYS A 56 -11.69 -11.88 11.86
CA CYS A 56 -13.03 -12.30 12.26
C CYS A 56 -13.97 -12.54 11.07
N ILE A 57 -13.63 -12.01 9.90
CA ILE A 57 -14.45 -12.07 8.68
C ILE A 57 -14.07 -13.31 7.88
N GLN A 58 -15.02 -13.90 7.15
CA GLN A 58 -14.73 -14.96 6.19
C GLN A 58 -14.21 -14.37 4.88
N ILE A 59 -13.25 -15.04 4.23
CA ILE A 59 -12.62 -14.54 3.01
C ILE A 59 -13.65 -14.29 1.89
N GLU A 60 -14.72 -15.09 1.83
CA GLU A 60 -15.82 -14.97 0.87
C GLU A 60 -16.59 -13.65 0.98
N GLU A 61 -16.66 -13.10 2.19
CA GLU A 61 -17.41 -11.89 2.52
C GLU A 61 -16.50 -10.65 2.57
N SER A 62 -15.19 -10.88 2.73
CA SER A 62 -14.18 -9.84 2.96
C SER A 62 -14.16 -8.73 1.90
N GLU A 63 -14.40 -9.04 0.62
CA GLU A 63 -14.45 -8.02 -0.43
C GLU A 63 -15.51 -6.95 -0.18
N ASN A 64 -16.76 -7.40 0.02
CA ASN A 64 -17.92 -6.52 0.13
C ASN A 64 -18.03 -5.93 1.52
N ALA A 65 -17.74 -6.72 2.56
CA ALA A 65 -17.81 -6.28 3.94
C ALA A 65 -16.69 -5.29 4.27
N LEU A 66 -15.52 -5.40 3.61
CA LEU A 66 -14.32 -4.70 4.06
C LEU A 66 -13.45 -4.13 2.95
N PHE A 67 -12.88 -4.96 2.06
CA PHE A 67 -11.80 -4.54 1.16
C PHE A 67 -12.18 -3.36 0.27
N LYS A 68 -13.39 -3.37 -0.29
CA LYS A 68 -13.87 -2.25 -1.11
C LYS A 68 -13.85 -0.91 -0.36
N HIS A 69 -14.19 -0.92 0.92
CA HIS A 69 -14.25 0.28 1.76
C HIS A 69 -12.85 0.72 2.20
N ILE A 70 -12.02 -0.20 2.69
CA ILE A 70 -10.69 0.15 3.21
C ILE A 70 -9.73 0.55 2.10
N VAL A 71 -9.78 -0.11 0.93
CA VAL A 71 -8.87 0.16 -0.18
C VAL A 71 -9.04 1.58 -0.66
N GLU A 72 -10.28 2.01 -0.90
CA GLU A 72 -10.59 3.37 -1.34
C GLU A 72 -10.05 4.39 -0.34
N LYS A 73 -10.36 4.23 0.95
CA LYS A 73 -9.97 5.22 1.97
C LYS A 73 -8.47 5.22 2.26
N ALA A 74 -7.82 4.05 2.22
CA ALA A 74 -6.38 3.95 2.37
C ALA A 74 -5.65 4.63 1.21
N CYS A 75 -6.08 4.40 -0.04
CA CYS A 75 -5.50 5.07 -1.22
C CYS A 75 -5.68 6.59 -1.16
N CYS A 76 -6.88 7.08 -0.82
CA CYS A 76 -7.11 8.51 -0.65
C CYS A 76 -6.21 9.12 0.44
N SER A 77 -6.08 8.46 1.59
CA SER A 77 -5.25 8.95 2.70
C SER A 77 -3.77 8.95 2.32
N PHE A 78 -3.31 7.91 1.63
CA PHE A 78 -1.97 7.79 1.09
C PHE A 78 -1.63 8.94 0.11
N ASP A 79 -2.53 9.26 -0.81
CA ASP A 79 -2.35 10.35 -1.76
C ASP A 79 -2.31 11.73 -1.08
N CYS A 80 -3.17 11.96 -0.09
CA CYS A 80 -3.16 13.18 0.71
C CYS A 80 -1.82 13.37 1.43
N ILE A 81 -1.35 12.32 2.12
CA ILE A 81 -0.07 12.37 2.84
C ILE A 81 1.10 12.63 1.88
N LEU A 82 1.14 11.95 0.73
CA LEU A 82 2.17 12.20 -0.28
C LEU A 82 2.12 13.63 -0.82
N ASN A 83 0.93 14.21 -0.98
CA ASN A 83 0.80 15.60 -1.37
C ASN A 83 1.32 16.54 -0.28
N ASP A 84 0.97 16.31 0.99
CA ASP A 84 1.44 17.12 2.11
C ASP A 84 2.96 17.12 2.22
N ILE A 85 3.61 15.95 2.10
CA ILE A 85 5.08 15.84 2.05
C ILE A 85 5.65 16.66 0.88
N LYS A 86 5.03 16.61 -0.31
CA LYS A 86 5.48 17.40 -1.47
C LYS A 86 5.35 18.90 -1.23
N GLN A 87 4.30 19.37 -0.55
CA GLN A 87 4.12 20.78 -0.24
C GLN A 87 5.16 21.25 0.78
N ILE A 88 5.40 20.46 1.83
CA ILE A 88 6.43 20.76 2.83
C ILE A 88 7.81 20.89 2.16
N ASN A 89 8.17 19.96 1.28
CA ASN A 89 9.45 20.00 0.56
C ASN A 89 9.60 21.22 -0.37
N LYS A 90 8.50 21.80 -0.87
CA LYS A 90 8.54 23.02 -1.70
C LYS A 90 8.80 24.29 -0.89
N ASN A 91 8.43 24.30 0.39
CA ASN A 91 8.44 25.50 1.22
C ASN A 91 9.81 25.79 1.89
N GLN A 92 10.85 25.00 1.61
CA GLN A 92 12.29 25.23 1.91
C GLN A 92 12.70 25.58 3.37
N ASP A 93 11.81 25.59 4.36
CA ASP A 93 12.16 25.72 5.79
C ASP A 93 12.57 24.37 6.40
N ILE A 94 13.81 23.97 6.13
CA ILE A 94 14.35 22.62 6.34
C ILE A 94 14.25 22.14 7.81
N SER A 95 14.47 23.01 8.80
CA SER A 95 14.61 22.61 10.21
C SER A 95 13.29 22.28 10.92
N VAL A 96 12.18 22.94 10.57
CA VAL A 96 10.83 22.63 11.10
C VAL A 96 10.17 21.52 10.26
N SER A 97 10.57 21.38 9.00
CA SER A 97 10.01 20.41 8.07
C SER A 97 10.33 18.95 8.41
N SER A 98 11.46 18.66 9.05
CA SER A 98 11.96 17.29 9.20
C SER A 98 11.07 16.43 10.11
N GLY A 99 10.66 16.94 11.26
CA GLY A 99 9.77 16.23 12.19
C GLY A 99 8.39 15.97 11.58
N GLN A 100 7.84 16.95 10.86
CA GLN A 100 6.55 16.81 10.18
C GLN A 100 6.60 15.77 9.06
N VAL A 101 7.67 15.79 8.25
CA VAL A 101 7.86 14.79 7.19
C VAL A 101 8.02 13.39 7.77
N LEU A 102 8.78 13.23 8.87
CA LEU A 102 8.92 11.92 9.53
C LEU A 102 7.57 11.38 10.02
N SER A 103 6.76 12.20 10.70
CA SER A 103 5.42 11.78 11.14
C SER A 103 4.50 11.41 9.97
N LEU A 104 4.60 12.10 8.83
CA LEU A 104 3.84 11.75 7.62
C LEU A 104 4.35 10.44 6.99
N LEU A 105 5.66 10.20 6.99
CA LEU A 105 6.24 8.93 6.53
C LEU A 105 5.83 7.76 7.42
N GLU A 106 5.74 7.95 8.73
CA GLU A 106 5.22 6.95 9.68
C GLU A 106 3.77 6.57 9.33
N LEU A 107 2.92 7.55 9.03
CA LEU A 107 1.54 7.29 8.59
C LEU A 107 1.48 6.54 7.25
N LEU A 108 2.40 6.81 6.32
CA LEU A 108 2.50 6.02 5.08
C LEU A 108 2.92 4.58 5.37
N SER A 109 3.87 4.38 6.29
CA SER A 109 4.29 3.05 6.74
C SER A 109 3.12 2.27 7.33
N ASP A 110 2.33 2.90 8.20
CA ASP A 110 1.14 2.32 8.82
C ASP A 110 0.11 1.86 7.77
N ILE A 111 -0.10 2.66 6.70
CA ILE A 111 -1.01 2.28 5.60
C ILE A 111 -0.45 1.06 4.85
N VAL A 112 0.86 1.02 4.58
CA VAL A 112 1.51 -0.11 3.90
C VAL A 112 1.42 -1.38 4.74
N GLU A 113 1.63 -1.29 6.05
CA GLU A 113 1.46 -2.40 7.00
C GLU A 113 0.03 -2.94 7.00
N CYS A 114 -0.99 -2.06 6.93
CA CYS A 114 -2.39 -2.50 6.80
C CYS A 114 -2.61 -3.33 5.52
N TYR A 115 -2.02 -2.92 4.39
CA TYR A 115 -2.05 -3.70 3.16
C TYR A 115 -1.33 -5.02 3.27
N GLU A 116 -0.18 -5.05 3.93
CA GLU A 116 0.57 -6.27 4.19
C GLU A 116 -0.28 -7.27 5.00
N VAL A 117 -0.97 -6.81 6.05
CA VAL A 117 -1.90 -7.62 6.83
C VAL A 117 -3.02 -8.17 5.95
N CYS A 118 -3.63 -7.33 5.11
CA CYS A 118 -4.69 -7.76 4.19
C CYS A 118 -4.20 -8.82 3.19
N VAL A 119 -3.04 -8.60 2.58
CA VAL A 119 -2.43 -9.54 1.62
C VAL A 119 -2.07 -10.86 2.29
N LYS A 120 -1.49 -10.84 3.50
CA LYS A 120 -1.18 -12.04 4.27
C LYS A 120 -2.43 -12.82 4.64
N TYR A 121 -3.50 -12.14 5.03
CA TYR A 121 -4.78 -12.78 5.33
C TYR A 121 -5.32 -13.54 4.11
N VAL A 122 -5.40 -12.88 2.94
CA VAL A 122 -5.85 -13.53 1.69
C VAL A 122 -4.91 -14.68 1.29
N GLY A 123 -3.59 -14.47 1.42
CA GLY A 123 -2.58 -15.47 1.07
C GLY A 123 -2.49 -16.67 2.03
N SER A 124 -2.95 -16.51 3.27
CA SER A 124 -2.96 -17.59 4.27
C SER A 124 -4.09 -18.60 4.06
N THR A 125 -5.07 -18.24 3.25
CA THR A 125 -6.22 -19.09 2.98
C THR A 125 -5.85 -20.17 1.96
N GLU A 126 -6.12 -21.44 2.27
CA GLU A 126 -5.91 -22.59 1.36
C GLU A 126 -6.86 -22.61 0.14
N ILE A 127 -7.73 -21.62 0.01
CA ILE A 127 -8.73 -21.53 -1.05
C ILE A 127 -8.03 -21.05 -2.34
N PRO A 128 -7.99 -21.88 -3.40
CA PRO A 128 -7.30 -21.54 -4.66
C PRO A 128 -7.80 -20.27 -5.35
N LEU A 129 -8.98 -19.80 -4.97
CA LEU A 129 -9.68 -18.64 -5.53
C LEU A 129 -9.77 -17.45 -4.56
N ALA A 130 -9.05 -17.46 -3.43
CA ALA A 130 -9.11 -16.39 -2.43
C ALA A 130 -8.84 -15.00 -3.03
N TRP A 131 -7.90 -14.90 -3.98
CA TRP A 131 -7.60 -13.65 -4.68
C TRP A 131 -8.74 -13.15 -5.60
N ASN A 132 -9.56 -14.07 -6.15
CA ASN A 132 -10.77 -13.68 -6.89
C ASN A 132 -11.85 -13.10 -5.97
N LYS A 133 -11.73 -13.35 -4.66
CA LYS A 133 -12.58 -12.82 -3.58
C LYS A 133 -11.98 -11.58 -2.90
N ALA A 134 -10.90 -11.02 -3.44
CA ALA A 134 -10.22 -9.85 -2.89
C ALA A 134 -9.81 -8.88 -3.99
N GLN A 135 -10.72 -8.55 -4.92
CA GLN A 135 -10.44 -7.85 -6.17
C GLN A 135 -9.98 -6.39 -5.95
N SER A 136 -10.44 -5.75 -4.89
CA SER A 136 -10.04 -4.38 -4.56
C SER A 136 -8.57 -4.31 -4.11
N LEU A 137 -8.06 -5.33 -3.39
CA LEU A 137 -6.72 -5.29 -2.80
C LEU A 137 -5.58 -5.15 -3.84
N PRO A 138 -5.51 -5.95 -4.91
CA PRO A 138 -4.48 -5.78 -5.95
C PRO A 138 -4.49 -4.38 -6.55
N THR A 139 -5.67 -3.80 -6.77
CA THR A 139 -5.81 -2.45 -7.33
C THR A 139 -5.20 -1.41 -6.38
N GLY A 140 -5.52 -1.51 -5.09
CA GLY A 140 -4.96 -0.64 -4.06
C GLY A 140 -3.46 -0.79 -3.87
N ALA A 141 -2.95 -2.03 -3.89
CA ALA A 141 -1.53 -2.30 -3.81
C ALA A 141 -0.76 -1.69 -4.98
N VAL A 142 -1.27 -1.85 -6.21
CA VAL A 142 -0.70 -1.21 -7.40
C VAL A 142 -0.74 0.32 -7.30
N HIS A 143 -1.80 0.90 -6.73
CA HIS A 143 -1.89 2.34 -6.50
C HIS A 143 -0.79 2.85 -5.56
N ILE A 144 -0.63 2.22 -4.40
CA ILE A 144 0.39 2.56 -3.41
C ILE A 144 1.81 2.43 -3.99
N LEU A 145 2.08 1.34 -4.71
CA LEU A 145 3.36 1.12 -5.39
C LEU A 145 3.65 2.20 -6.43
N LYS A 146 2.65 2.60 -7.24
CA LYS A 146 2.81 3.69 -8.20
C LYS A 146 3.07 5.03 -7.50
N GLY A 147 2.41 5.30 -6.38
CA GLY A 147 2.59 6.54 -5.63
C GLY A 147 3.97 6.64 -4.97
N THR A 148 4.46 5.55 -4.37
CA THR A 148 5.80 5.47 -3.78
C THR A 148 6.91 5.65 -4.82
N TYR A 149 6.84 4.93 -5.94
CA TYR A 149 7.88 4.98 -6.99
C TYR A 149 7.65 6.05 -8.08
N GLY A 150 6.63 6.90 -7.95
CA GLY A 150 6.28 7.90 -8.97
C GLY A 150 7.43 8.87 -9.28
N HIS A 151 8.27 9.18 -8.29
CA HIS A 151 9.45 10.03 -8.45
C HIS A 151 10.58 9.34 -9.24
N CYS A 152 10.64 8.01 -9.24
CA CYS A 152 11.66 7.24 -9.95
C CYS A 152 11.49 7.27 -11.47
N LYS A 153 10.29 7.60 -11.98
CA LYS A 153 10.03 7.71 -13.43
C LYS A 153 10.85 8.81 -14.11
N ASN A 154 11.30 9.81 -13.35
CA ASN A 154 12.12 10.93 -13.82
C ASN A 154 13.63 10.71 -13.61
N LEU A 155 14.04 9.60 -12.99
CA LEU A 155 15.43 9.16 -12.99
C LEU A 155 15.71 8.63 -14.39
N SER A 156 16.07 9.56 -15.29
CA SER A 156 16.49 9.30 -16.67
C SER A 156 17.35 8.04 -16.77
N PRO A 157 17.19 7.23 -17.83
CA PRO A 157 17.92 5.98 -17.96
C PRO A 157 19.41 6.26 -17.79
N LEU A 158 20.05 5.49 -16.91
CA LEU A 158 21.49 5.36 -16.80
C LEU A 158 22.09 5.59 -18.19
N LYS A 159 22.85 6.69 -18.36
CA LYS A 159 23.56 7.01 -19.61
C LYS A 159 24.16 5.71 -20.11
N LYS A 160 23.61 5.15 -21.19
CA LYS A 160 24.18 3.98 -21.84
C LYS A 160 25.63 4.36 -22.13
N ARG A 161 26.59 3.72 -21.44
CA ARG A 161 27.99 3.84 -21.85
C ARG A 161 28.03 3.47 -23.33
N PRO A 162 28.62 4.29 -24.21
CA PRO A 162 28.72 3.91 -25.61
C PRO A 162 29.55 2.63 -25.69
N TYR A 163 28.92 1.54 -26.11
CA TYR A 163 29.62 0.32 -26.49
C TYR A 163 30.40 0.66 -27.77
N ASN A 164 31.70 0.83 -27.61
CA ASN A 164 32.61 1.17 -28.69
C ASN A 164 32.84 -0.09 -29.55
N THR A 165 31.96 -0.35 -30.51
CA THR A 165 32.18 -1.36 -31.55
C THR A 165 32.96 -0.70 -32.69
N LYS A 166 34.28 -0.77 -32.62
CA LYS A 166 35.13 -0.54 -33.80
C LYS A 166 34.98 -1.76 -34.72
N GLN A 167 34.12 -1.64 -35.73
CA GLN A 167 34.26 -2.39 -36.98
C GLN A 167 35.25 -1.62 -37.87
N GLY A 168 36.41 -2.22 -38.12
CA GLY A 168 37.29 -1.88 -39.24
C GLY A 168 37.43 -3.13 -40.08
N LYS A 169 36.89 -3.06 -41.30
CA LYS A 169 36.88 -4.11 -42.31
C LYS A 169 38.25 -4.28 -42.99
N ASP A 170 38.39 -5.43 -43.64
CA ASP A 170 39.23 -5.78 -44.79
C ASP A 170 40.67 -6.27 -44.53
N ASN A 171 40.85 -7.58 -44.67
CA ASN A 171 41.72 -8.11 -45.72
C ASN A 171 41.38 -9.57 -46.06
N LEU A 172 41.03 -9.76 -47.33
CA LEU A 172 40.94 -11.04 -48.06
C LEU A 172 42.32 -11.68 -48.18
N VAL A 173 42.44 -12.98 -47.93
CA VAL A 173 43.28 -13.88 -48.75
C VAL A 173 42.59 -15.25 -48.85
N PHE A 174 42.25 -15.61 -50.09
CA PHE A 174 41.89 -16.95 -50.56
C PHE A 174 43.04 -17.93 -50.32
N GLN A 175 42.76 -19.14 -49.85
CA GLN A 175 43.44 -20.32 -50.37
C GLN A 175 42.61 -21.60 -50.16
N SER A 176 42.08 -22.08 -51.27
CA SER A 176 41.60 -23.43 -51.49
C SER A 176 42.79 -24.39 -51.59
N MET A 177 42.71 -25.55 -50.93
CA MET A 177 43.39 -26.77 -51.39
C MET A 177 42.74 -28.01 -50.76
N ASN A 178 42.06 -28.77 -51.61
CA ASN A 178 41.77 -30.20 -51.43
C ASN A 178 43.08 -30.97 -51.33
N VAL A 179 43.17 -31.96 -50.43
CA VAL A 179 43.88 -33.22 -50.69
C VAL A 179 43.17 -34.35 -49.93
N VAL A 180 42.61 -35.26 -50.73
CA VAL A 180 42.36 -36.73 -50.59
C VAL A 180 42.10 -37.30 -49.20
#